data_AF-A0A3D0XTQ9-F1
#
_entry.id   AF-A0A3D0XTQ9-F1
#
_cell.length_a   1.000
_cell.length_b   1.000
_cell.length_c   1.000
_cell.angle_alpha   90.00
_cell.angle_beta   90.00
_cell.angle_gamma   90.00
#
_symmetry.space_group_name_H-M   'P 1'
#
loop_
_entity.id
_entity.type
_entity.pdbx_description
1 polymer ?
#
loop_
_entity_poly.entity_id
_entity_poly.type
_entity_poly.pdbx_seq_one_letter_code
_entity_poly.pdbx_strand_id
1 'polypeptide(L)'
;MAETIFGLPFDREIFIDTWNAEPDPTKTAMINSGAVVSDGVIAEKAATGSDTFTVPFYHTLTGTPGNYDGTTDITTAEISGDSQTCVAFGRTQGFSSRDFTYALNSADPMGFITSSVAKFWNKNDQTELLGILSAIFGITGASG
;
A
#
# COMPACT_ATOMS: atom_id res chain seq x y z
N MET A 1 5.54 20.56 37.04
CA MET A 1 5.21 20.56 35.60
C MET A 1 6.33 19.83 34.91
N ALA A 2 6.04 18.82 34.08
CA ALA A 2 7.06 18.10 33.34
C ALA A 2 7.88 19.09 32.48
N GLU A 3 9.19 19.09 32.67
CA GLU A 3 10.13 19.85 31.86
C GLU A 3 10.34 19.10 30.52
N THR A 4 10.72 19.79 29.45
CA THR A 4 10.99 19.12 28.16
C THR A 4 12.48 19.06 27.92
N ILE A 5 13.02 17.86 27.74
CA ILE A 5 14.42 17.62 27.40
C ILE A 5 14.45 16.88 26.06
N PHE A 6 15.14 17.47 25.07
CA PHE A 6 15.26 16.92 23.70
C PHE A 6 13.92 16.57 23.03
N GLY A 7 12.85 17.32 23.33
CA GLY A 7 11.51 17.11 22.75
C GLY A 7 10.67 16.04 23.45
N LEU A 8 11.18 15.44 24.53
CA LEU A 8 10.47 14.47 25.36
C LEU A 8 10.12 15.07 26.72
N PRO A 9 8.90 14.84 27.25
CA PRO A 9 8.53 15.26 28.60
C PRO A 9 9.34 14.49 29.65
N PHE A 10 9.84 15.21 30.65
CA PHE A 10 10.63 14.70 31.76
C PHE A 10 10.08 15.22 33.07
N ASP A 11 9.87 14.33 34.04
CA ASP A 11 9.51 14.69 35.40
C ASP A 11 10.54 14.09 36.37
N ARG A 12 11.01 14.92 37.30
CA ARG A 12 12.06 14.59 38.27
C ARG A 12 11.53 13.69 39.40
N GLU A 13 10.22 13.66 39.58
CA GLU A 13 9.54 12.99 40.69
C GLU A 13 8.79 11.72 40.26
N ILE A 14 8.62 11.48 38.95
CA ILE A 14 7.90 10.32 38.40
C ILE A 14 8.82 9.53 37.47
N PHE A 15 9.22 8.35 37.93
CA PHE A 15 9.93 7.34 37.14
C PHE A 15 8.92 6.32 36.62
N ILE A 16 8.25 6.63 35.51
CA ILE A 16 7.49 5.61 34.77
C ILE A 16 8.45 4.91 33.83
N ASP A 17 8.68 3.61 34.08
CA ASP A 17 9.60 2.77 33.31
C ASP A 17 9.05 2.43 31.90
N THR A 18 7.75 2.61 31.67
CA THR A 18 7.08 2.26 30.40
C THR A 18 6.30 3.44 29.82
N TRP A 19 6.80 3.97 28.71
CA TRP A 19 6.09 4.96 27.92
C TRP A 19 5.11 4.28 26.97
N ASN A 20 3.84 4.66 27.04
CA ASN A 20 2.81 4.12 26.15
C ASN A 20 2.78 4.87 24.82
N ALA A 21 2.43 4.16 23.76
CA ALA A 21 2.14 4.75 22.46
C ALA A 21 0.93 5.70 22.56
N GLU A 22 0.94 6.77 21.77
CA GLU A 22 -0.26 7.57 21.55
C GLU A 22 -1.36 6.68 20.90
N PRO A 23 -2.62 6.74 21.38
CA PRO A 23 -3.72 6.05 20.75
C PRO A 23 -3.89 6.57 19.32
N ASP A 24 -3.87 5.64 18.38
CA ASP A 24 -3.88 5.99 16.97
C ASP A 24 -5.31 6.12 16.43
N PRO A 25 -5.72 7.31 15.96
CA PRO A 25 -7.06 7.50 15.42
C PRO A 25 -7.22 6.93 14.00
N THR A 26 -6.12 6.62 13.31
CA THR A 26 -6.16 6.18 11.91
C THR A 26 -6.38 4.68 11.79
N LYS A 27 -7.45 4.29 11.10
CA LYS A 27 -7.75 2.89 10.78
C LYS A 27 -7.13 2.51 9.43
N THR A 28 -6.30 1.47 9.41
CA THR A 28 -5.74 0.87 8.18
C THR A 28 -6.73 -0.08 7.50
N ALA A 29 -8.00 0.32 7.43
CA ALA A 29 -9.09 -0.55 7.01
C ALA A 29 -9.04 -0.89 5.53
N MET A 30 -8.49 -0.01 4.68
CA MET A 30 -8.46 -0.25 3.23
C MET A 30 -7.48 -1.37 2.89
N ILE A 31 -6.29 -1.38 3.51
CA ILE A 31 -5.30 -2.45 3.34
C ILE A 31 -5.83 -3.77 3.89
N ASN A 32 -6.51 -3.73 5.04
CA ASN A 32 -7.04 -4.93 5.71
C ASN A 32 -8.37 -5.44 5.12
N SER A 33 -8.97 -4.73 4.17
CA SER A 33 -10.31 -5.06 3.63
C SER A 33 -10.30 -6.22 2.64
N GLY A 34 -9.13 -6.61 2.12
CA GLY A 34 -8.99 -7.59 1.05
C GLY A 34 -9.36 -7.07 -0.34
N ALA A 35 -9.71 -5.78 -0.46
CA ALA A 35 -9.97 -5.14 -1.75
C ALA A 35 -8.70 -4.99 -2.60
N VAL A 36 -7.53 -4.99 -1.96
CA VAL A 36 -6.21 -4.95 -2.62
C VAL A 36 -5.55 -6.31 -2.42
N VAL A 37 -5.16 -6.95 -3.53
CA VAL A 37 -4.54 -8.28 -3.52
C VAL A 37 -3.27 -8.24 -4.37
N SER A 38 -2.22 -8.92 -3.91
CA SER A 38 -0.98 -9.04 -4.68
C SER A 38 -1.09 -10.10 -5.76
N ASP A 39 -0.84 -9.70 -7.00
CA ASP A 39 -0.68 -10.62 -8.13
C ASP A 39 0.80 -11.01 -8.29
N GLY A 40 1.08 -12.32 -8.40
CA GLY A 40 2.44 -12.84 -8.46
C GLY A 40 3.21 -12.42 -9.72
N VAL A 41 2.52 -12.29 -10.86
CA VAL A 41 3.13 -11.88 -12.13
C VAL A 41 3.48 -10.40 -12.08
N ILE A 42 2.57 -9.56 -11.57
CA ILE A 42 2.83 -8.12 -11.41
C ILE A 42 3.96 -7.90 -10.41
N ALA A 43 4.00 -8.64 -9.29
CA ALA A 43 5.06 -8.54 -8.30
C ALA A 43 6.44 -8.90 -8.88
N GLU A 44 6.54 -9.97 -9.68
CA GLU A 44 7.79 -10.36 -10.34
C GLU A 44 8.26 -9.28 -11.33
N LYS A 45 7.33 -8.71 -12.10
CA LYS A 45 7.63 -7.63 -13.04
C LYS A 45 8.01 -6.33 -12.35
N ALA A 46 7.40 -6.00 -11.20
CA ALA A 46 7.80 -4.84 -10.40
C ALA A 46 9.18 -5.02 -9.76
N ALA A 47 9.58 -6.25 -9.42
CA ALA A 47 10.88 -6.53 -8.83
C ALA A 47 12.03 -6.54 -9.86
N THR A 48 11.76 -6.95 -11.10
CA THR A 48 12.78 -7.20 -12.14
C THR A 48 12.72 -6.19 -13.29
N GLY A 49 11.61 -5.48 -13.43
CA GLY A 49 11.32 -4.60 -14.55
C GLY A 49 11.93 -3.21 -14.43
N SER A 50 11.77 -2.44 -15.52
CA SER A 50 12.01 -1.00 -15.56
C SER A 50 10.94 -0.25 -14.75
N ASP A 51 11.11 1.06 -14.57
CA ASP A 51 10.16 1.96 -13.89
C ASP A 51 8.71 1.81 -14.40
N THR A 52 8.55 1.50 -15.69
CA THR A 52 7.26 1.20 -16.33
C THR A 52 7.27 -0.17 -17.01
N PHE A 53 6.16 -0.90 -16.91
CA PHE A 53 6.00 -2.21 -17.55
C PHE A 53 4.56 -2.47 -18.01
N THR A 54 4.40 -3.37 -18.97
CA THR A 54 3.10 -3.68 -19.58
C THR A 54 2.73 -5.16 -19.40
N VAL A 55 1.48 -5.43 -19.03
CA VAL A 55 0.93 -6.77 -18.82
C VAL A 55 -0.19 -7.02 -19.85
N PRO A 56 0.03 -7.89 -20.86
CA PRO A 56 -0.99 -8.22 -21.86
C PRO A 56 -2.00 -9.24 -21.32
N PHE A 57 -3.24 -9.18 -21.81
CA PHE A 57 -4.32 -10.13 -21.48
C PHE A 57 -5.28 -10.33 -22.67
N TYR A 58 -5.93 -11.48 -22.73
CA TYR A 58 -6.99 -11.76 -23.71
C TYR A 58 -8.36 -11.36 -23.18
N HIS A 59 -9.26 -10.94 -24.06
CA HIS A 59 -10.66 -10.72 -23.72
C HIS A 59 -11.39 -12.06 -23.54
N THR A 60 -12.48 -12.03 -22.78
CA THR A 60 -13.38 -13.18 -22.65
C THR A 60 -13.97 -13.54 -24.02
N LEU A 61 -14.08 -14.83 -24.31
CA LEU A 61 -14.70 -15.31 -25.53
C LEU A 61 -16.16 -14.85 -25.60
N THR A 62 -16.56 -14.37 -26.77
CA THR A 62 -17.93 -13.94 -27.06
C THR A 62 -18.49 -14.74 -28.22
N GLY A 63 -19.82 -14.79 -28.32
CA GLY A 63 -20.52 -15.48 -29.40
C GLY A 63 -21.90 -15.96 -28.97
N THR A 64 -22.74 -16.25 -29.96
CA THR A 64 -24.06 -16.85 -29.77
C THR A 64 -24.02 -18.32 -30.21
N PRO A 65 -24.54 -19.26 -29.41
CA PRO A 65 -24.63 -20.66 -29.82
C PRO A 65 -25.46 -20.81 -31.10
N GLY A 66 -24.90 -21.49 -32.10
CA GLY A 66 -25.60 -21.83 -33.34
C GLY A 66 -26.49 -23.07 -33.19
N ASN A 67 -27.44 -23.23 -34.12
CA ASN A 67 -28.26 -24.43 -34.22
C ASN A 67 -27.48 -25.58 -34.89
N TYR A 68 -27.60 -26.80 -34.36
CA TYR A 68 -26.93 -27.98 -34.91
C TYR A 68 -27.92 -28.85 -35.71
N ASP A 69 -28.14 -28.47 -36.96
CA ASP A 69 -29.12 -29.13 -37.86
C ASP A 69 -28.49 -29.92 -39.02
N GLY A 70 -27.16 -29.96 -39.13
CA GLY A 70 -26.46 -30.69 -40.20
C GLY A 70 -26.61 -30.08 -41.59
N THR A 71 -27.23 -28.90 -41.69
CA THR A 71 -27.45 -28.17 -42.95
C THR A 71 -26.80 -26.79 -42.96
N THR A 72 -26.68 -26.13 -41.82
CA THR A 72 -26.15 -24.76 -41.70
C THR A 72 -24.69 -24.75 -41.25
N ASP A 73 -23.89 -23.81 -41.78
CA ASP A 73 -22.48 -23.65 -41.41
C ASP A 73 -22.32 -23.11 -39.98
N ILE A 74 -21.25 -23.55 -39.31
CA ILE A 74 -20.87 -23.05 -37.98
C ILE A 74 -20.12 -21.74 -38.15
N THR A 75 -20.65 -20.66 -37.57
CA THR A 75 -19.98 -19.36 -37.54
C THR A 75 -18.87 -19.33 -36.49
N THR A 76 -17.74 -18.70 -36.81
CA THR A 76 -16.60 -18.54 -35.92
C THR A 76 -16.50 -17.10 -35.43
N ALA A 77 -16.09 -16.91 -34.17
CA ALA A 77 -15.74 -15.60 -33.62
C ALA A 77 -14.23 -15.52 -33.40
N GLU A 78 -13.62 -14.37 -33.70
CA GLU A 78 -12.20 -14.13 -33.45
C GLU A 78 -11.93 -13.73 -31.99
N ILE A 79 -10.72 -14.06 -31.54
CA ILE A 79 -10.19 -13.66 -30.23
C ILE A 79 -9.56 -12.26 -30.33
N SER A 80 -9.78 -11.45 -29.29
CA SER A 80 -9.13 -10.16 -29.11
C SER A 80 -8.41 -10.09 -27.76
N GLY A 81 -7.54 -9.10 -27.59
CA GLY A 81 -6.82 -8.86 -26.34
C GLY A 81 -6.38 -7.41 -26.21
N ASP A 82 -5.93 -7.05 -25.01
CA ASP A 82 -5.48 -5.71 -24.66
C ASP A 82 -4.34 -5.79 -23.62
N SER A 83 -3.90 -4.66 -23.08
CA SER A 83 -2.79 -4.59 -22.14
C SER A 83 -3.00 -3.56 -21.03
N GLN A 84 -2.38 -3.80 -19.89
CA GLN A 84 -2.34 -2.87 -18.75
C GLN A 84 -0.93 -2.30 -18.61
N THR A 85 -0.82 -0.98 -18.43
CA THR A 85 0.46 -0.33 -18.14
C THR A 85 0.56 -0.07 -16.64
N CYS A 86 1.70 -0.45 -16.07
CA CYS A 86 2.02 -0.35 -14.65
C CYS A 86 3.27 0.49 -14.44
N VAL A 87 3.39 1.09 -13.26
CA VAL A 87 4.54 1.89 -12.82
C VAL A 87 4.98 1.38 -11.44
N ALA A 88 6.27 1.13 -11.28
CA ALA A 88 6.86 0.74 -10.01
C ALA A 88 7.46 1.97 -9.30
N PHE A 89 7.14 2.19 -8.03
CA PHE A 89 7.70 3.29 -7.25
C PHE A 89 8.06 2.84 -5.84
N GLY A 90 8.98 3.56 -5.19
CA GLY A 90 9.47 3.25 -3.86
C GLY A 90 9.64 4.48 -2.99
N ARG A 91 9.53 4.29 -1.67
CA ARG A 91 9.71 5.32 -0.63
C ARG A 91 10.71 4.85 0.41
N THR A 92 11.33 5.79 1.10
CA THR A 92 12.27 5.51 2.20
C THR A 92 12.06 6.46 3.37
N GLN A 93 12.26 5.97 4.58
CA GLN A 93 12.24 6.78 5.80
C GLN A 93 13.17 6.17 6.85
N GLY A 94 13.96 7.03 7.52
CA GLY A 94 14.86 6.65 8.61
C GLY A 94 14.34 7.10 9.98
N PHE A 95 14.53 6.26 10.99
CA PHE A 95 14.21 6.57 12.39
C PHE A 95 15.47 6.44 13.25
N SER A 96 15.62 7.30 14.25
CA SER A 96 16.76 7.27 15.17
C SER A 96 16.30 7.49 16.60
N SER A 97 17.03 6.92 17.55
CA SER A 97 16.88 7.17 18.98
C SER A 97 18.22 7.59 19.59
N ARG A 98 18.17 8.34 20.68
CA ARG A 98 19.36 8.77 21.44
C ARG A 98 19.53 7.87 22.65
N ASP A 99 20.76 7.43 22.90
CA ASP A 99 21.10 6.57 24.04
C ASP A 99 20.88 7.27 25.40
N PHE A 100 21.12 8.59 25.47
CA PHE A 100 20.88 9.35 26.69
C PHE A 100 19.40 9.33 27.15
N THR A 101 18.45 9.17 26.23
CA THR A 101 17.02 9.03 26.57
C THR A 101 16.76 7.74 27.33
N TYR A 102 17.44 6.65 26.95
CA TYR A 102 17.38 5.38 27.67
C TYR A 102 18.02 5.51 29.05
N ALA A 103 19.20 6.13 29.14
CA ALA A 103 19.87 6.36 30.42
C ALA A 103 19.06 7.23 31.40
N LEU A 104 18.25 8.15 30.87
CA LEU A 104 17.45 9.08 31.69
C LEU A 104 16.11 8.49 32.15
N ASN A 105 15.40 7.82 31.24
CA ASN A 105 14.02 7.38 31.49
C ASN A 105 13.90 5.88 31.71
N SER A 106 14.99 5.11 31.59
CA SER A 106 15.04 3.63 31.64
C SER A 106 14.13 2.90 30.62
N ALA A 107 13.30 3.62 29.87
CA ALA A 107 12.46 3.13 28.79
C ALA A 107 13.28 2.93 27.50
N ASP A 108 12.99 1.89 26.74
CA ASP A 108 13.67 1.57 25.46
C ASP A 108 13.01 2.27 24.25
N PRO A 109 13.54 3.42 23.78
CA PRO A 109 12.99 4.11 22.62
C PRO A 109 13.21 3.33 21.31
N MET A 110 14.25 2.49 21.21
CA MET A 110 14.48 1.69 20.01
C MET A 110 13.45 0.56 19.91
N GLY A 111 13.15 -0.09 21.03
CA GLY A 111 12.05 -1.05 21.15
C GLY A 111 10.72 -0.46 20.71
N PHE A 112 10.43 0.79 21.11
CA PHE A 112 9.22 1.48 20.64
C PHE A 112 9.20 1.70 19.12
N ILE A 113 10.31 2.20 18.54
CA ILE A 113 10.43 2.41 17.09
C ILE A 113 10.19 1.09 16.35
N THR A 114 10.88 0.01 16.74
CA THR A 114 10.74 -1.30 16.06
C THR A 114 9.30 -1.83 16.10
N SER A 115 8.58 -1.65 17.20
CA SER A 115 7.18 -2.05 17.32
C SER A 115 6.21 -1.20 16.47
N SER A 116 6.60 0.03 16.13
CA SER A 116 5.73 1.02 15.47
C SER A 116 5.97 1.15 13.96
N VAL A 117 7.14 0.74 13.45
CA VAL A 117 7.52 0.91 12.04
C VAL A 117 6.53 0.25 11.07
N ALA A 118 6.04 -0.96 11.38
CA ALA A 118 5.06 -1.62 10.51
C ALA A 118 3.76 -0.81 10.36
N LYS A 119 3.31 -0.21 11.47
CA LYS A 119 2.10 0.62 11.48
C LYS A 119 2.30 1.94 10.73
N PHE A 120 3.50 2.53 10.82
CA PHE A 120 3.86 3.71 10.05
C PHE A 120 3.70 3.47 8.54
N TRP A 121 4.28 2.39 8.02
CA TRP A 121 4.19 2.05 6.59
C TRP A 121 2.76 1.77 6.15
N ASN A 122 1.98 1.00 6.92
CA ASN A 122 0.57 0.76 6.60
C ASN A 122 -0.26 2.04 6.45
N LYS A 123 0.05 3.11 7.21
CA LYS A 123 -0.64 4.40 7.04
C LYS A 123 -0.19 5.13 5.78
N ASN A 124 1.11 5.09 5.48
CA ASN A 124 1.65 5.70 4.28
C ASN A 124 1.04 5.06 3.04
N ASP A 125 1.04 3.72 2.97
CA ASP A 125 0.49 2.96 1.86
C ASP A 125 -1.01 3.24 1.67
N GLN A 126 -1.77 3.36 2.75
CA GLN A 126 -3.19 3.73 2.67
C GLN A 126 -3.37 5.16 2.13
N THR A 127 -2.52 6.09 2.54
CA THR A 127 -2.58 7.50 2.08
C THR A 127 -2.25 7.60 0.61
N GLU A 128 -1.23 6.87 0.15
CA GLU A 128 -0.86 6.81 -1.26
C GLU A 128 -1.98 6.21 -2.11
N LEU A 129 -2.60 5.12 -1.67
CA LEU A 129 -3.71 4.50 -2.38
C LEU A 129 -4.94 5.43 -2.48
N LEU A 130 -5.27 6.15 -1.40
CA LEU A 130 -6.33 7.17 -1.44
C LEU A 130 -5.98 8.33 -2.39
N GLY A 131 -4.72 8.75 -2.42
CA GLY A 131 -4.22 9.77 -3.35
C GLY A 131 -4.40 9.35 -4.81
N ILE A 132 -4.04 8.10 -5.12
CA ILE A 132 -4.21 7.52 -6.47
C ILE A 132 -5.70 7.47 -6.84
N LEU A 133 -6.57 6.99 -5.94
CA LEU A 133 -8.02 6.94 -6.18
C LEU A 133 -8.62 8.34 -6.39
N SER A 134 -8.20 9.31 -5.58
CA SER A 134 -8.62 10.70 -5.74
C SER A 134 -8.15 11.30 -7.06
N ALA A 135 -6.95 10.95 -7.53
CA ALA A 135 -6.45 11.39 -8.83
C ALA A 135 -7.29 10.79 -9.96
N ILE A 136 -7.59 9.49 -9.91
CA ILE A 136 -8.43 8.79 -10.90
C ILE A 136 -9.83 9.43 -10.97
N PHE A 137 -10.50 9.63 -9.84
CA PHE A 137 -11.84 10.24 -9.83
C PHE A 137 -11.83 11.76 -10.08
N GLY A 138 -10.66 12.40 -9.95
CA GLY A 138 -10.47 13.80 -10.28
C GLY A 138 -10.29 14.08 -11.78
N ILE A 139 -10.21 13.04 -12.62
CA ILE A 139 -10.12 13.20 -14.08
C ILE A 139 -11.48 13.67 -14.62
N THR A 140 -11.63 14.97 -14.84
CA THR A 140 -12.87 15.61 -15.31
C THR A 140 -12.97 15.74 -16.83
N GLY A 141 -11.98 15.24 -17.58
CA GLY A 141 -12.00 15.23 -19.03
C GLY A 141 -11.00 14.23 -19.60
N ALA A 142 -11.50 13.11 -20.12
CA ALA A 142 -10.77 12.32 -21.09
C ALA A 142 -11.04 12.95 -22.46
N SER A 143 -10.17 13.85 -22.90
CA SER A 143 -10.10 14.17 -24.33
C SER A 143 -9.30 13.06 -25.00
N GLY A 144 -10.02 12.01 -25.40
CA GLY A 144 -9.62 11.00 -26.37
C GLY A 144 -10.62 11.02 -27.51
#